data_AF-A0A1J9QJJ9-F1
#
_entry.id   AF-A0A1J9QJJ9-F1
#
_cell.length_a   1.000
_cell.length_b   1.000
_cell.length_c   1.000
_cell.angle_alpha   90.00
_cell.angle_beta   90.00
_cell.angle_gamma   90.00
#
_symmetry.space_group_name_H-M   'P 1'
#
loop_
_entity.id
_entity.type
_entity.pdbx_description
1 polymer ?
#
loop_
_entity_poly.entity_id
_entity_poly.type
_entity_poly.pdbx_seq_one_letter_code
_entity_poly.pdbx_strand_id
1 'polypeptide(L)'
;MDPKIQELLAELEREKAEPEVRSERRRREEEQRRREEAEALAASSESSTLPLFLQACHKLLVAIEIVRDPTRTTRGAVTRPTNRRVPSRITSWDTFTEEQMKVSHKLDQHPHFLTEKLFPSLHQLDYVRQLISPISSEWDLRYYERETVENQVRAIIDRIYENDELKMAFGLRGSITFESHANLGLSTRVNDCKHESQGAFPHVLRLQRQVSFALASFSSQHNLP
;
A
#
# COMPACT_ATOMS: atom_id res chain seq x y z
N MET A 1 -24.02 -41.16 59.85
CA MET A 1 -24.45 -40.20 58.82
C MET A 1 -25.32 -40.95 57.85
N ASP A 2 -26.53 -40.44 57.56
CA ASP A 2 -27.47 -41.08 56.64
C ASP A 2 -26.93 -40.99 55.19
N PRO A 3 -26.84 -42.11 54.44
CA PRO A 3 -26.37 -42.10 53.06
C PRO A 3 -27.18 -41.16 52.15
N LYS A 4 -28.47 -40.93 52.46
CA LYS A 4 -29.33 -40.01 51.71
C LYS A 4 -28.92 -38.54 51.88
N ILE A 5 -28.40 -38.19 53.05
CA ILE A 5 -27.90 -36.82 53.35
C ILE A 5 -26.59 -36.56 52.61
N GLN A 6 -25.72 -37.57 52.48
CA GLN A 6 -24.47 -37.43 51.71
C GLN A 6 -24.72 -37.25 50.22
N GLU A 7 -25.69 -37.97 49.65
CA GLU A 7 -26.10 -37.84 48.25
C GLU A 7 -26.63 -36.43 47.94
N LEU A 8 -27.50 -35.88 48.80
CA LEU A 8 -28.04 -34.52 48.65
C LEU A 8 -26.98 -33.42 48.76
N LEU A 9 -25.97 -33.59 49.63
CA LEU A 9 -24.87 -32.64 49.73
C LEU A 9 -23.99 -32.65 48.47
N ALA A 10 -23.71 -33.84 47.91
CA ALA A 10 -22.94 -33.96 46.68
C ALA A 10 -23.66 -33.39 45.46
N GLU A 11 -24.98 -33.54 45.36
CA GLU A 11 -25.81 -32.94 44.31
C GLU A 11 -25.77 -31.41 44.37
N LEU A 12 -25.92 -30.84 45.58
CA LEU A 12 -25.90 -29.39 45.80
C LEU A 12 -24.52 -28.77 45.51
N GLU A 13 -23.44 -29.50 45.81
CA GLU A 13 -22.08 -29.09 45.44
C GLU A 13 -21.87 -29.10 43.91
N ARG A 14 -22.38 -30.11 43.20
CA ARG A 14 -22.32 -30.16 41.73
C ARG A 14 -23.11 -29.03 41.10
N GLU A 15 -24.32 -28.77 41.58
CA GLU A 15 -25.18 -27.71 41.06
C GLU A 15 -24.56 -26.31 41.25
N LYS A 16 -23.76 -26.12 42.31
CA LYS A 16 -22.99 -24.87 42.53
C LYS A 16 -21.69 -24.81 41.73
N ALA A 17 -21.02 -25.93 41.52
CA ALA A 17 -19.76 -25.99 40.78
C ALA A 17 -19.95 -25.83 39.26
N GLU A 18 -21.04 -26.35 38.69
CA GLU A 18 -21.35 -26.23 37.26
C GLU A 18 -21.39 -24.78 36.72
N PRO A 19 -22.11 -23.83 37.35
CA PRO A 19 -22.13 -22.44 36.90
C PRO A 19 -20.78 -21.75 37.11
N GLU A 20 -20.04 -22.07 38.17
CA GLU A 20 -18.69 -21.54 38.39
C GLU A 20 -17.73 -21.99 37.28
N VAL A 21 -17.68 -23.30 36.99
CA VAL A 21 -16.86 -23.86 35.90
C VAL A 21 -17.28 -23.28 34.54
N ARG A 22 -18.58 -23.11 34.28
CA ARG A 22 -19.08 -22.49 33.04
C ARG A 22 -18.69 -21.01 32.95
N SER A 23 -18.75 -20.28 34.05
CA SER A 23 -18.37 -18.86 34.11
C SER A 23 -16.87 -18.67 33.93
N GLU A 24 -16.06 -19.54 34.53
CA GLU A 24 -14.62 -19.52 34.41
C GLU A 24 -14.18 -19.89 32.99
N ARG A 25 -14.82 -20.90 32.38
CA ARG A 25 -14.61 -21.24 30.97
C ARG A 25 -14.92 -20.05 30.05
N ARG A 26 -16.05 -19.37 30.23
CA ARG A 26 -16.40 -18.17 29.46
C ARG A 26 -15.37 -17.05 29.65
N ARG A 27 -14.91 -16.80 30.89
CA ARG A 27 -13.87 -15.81 31.16
C ARG A 27 -12.56 -16.14 30.44
N ARG A 28 -12.15 -17.41 30.45
CA ARG A 28 -10.94 -17.87 29.74
C ARG A 28 -11.10 -17.73 28.22
N GLU A 29 -12.25 -18.10 27.66
CA GLU A 29 -12.55 -17.93 26.24
C GLU A 29 -12.56 -16.45 25.82
N GLU A 30 -13.17 -15.57 26.62
CA GLU A 30 -13.16 -14.12 26.38
C GLU A 30 -11.79 -13.48 26.54
N GLU A 31 -11.00 -13.94 27.51
CA GLU A 31 -9.62 -13.48 27.68
C GLU A 31 -8.73 -13.95 26.52
N GLN A 32 -8.87 -15.20 26.09
CA GLN A 32 -8.18 -15.74 24.93
C GLN A 32 -8.53 -14.96 23.67
N ARG A 33 -9.82 -14.70 23.42
CA ARG A 33 -10.26 -13.89 22.28
C ARG A 33 -9.66 -12.48 22.33
N ARG A 34 -9.65 -11.84 23.51
CA ARG A 34 -9.02 -10.51 23.67
C ARG A 34 -7.53 -10.53 23.40
N ARG A 35 -6.82 -11.59 23.82
CA ARG A 35 -5.39 -11.76 23.54
C ARG A 35 -5.14 -11.94 22.05
N GLU A 36 -5.92 -12.81 21.39
CA GLU A 36 -5.82 -13.05 19.94
C GLU A 36 -6.13 -11.78 19.13
N GLU A 37 -7.16 -11.01 19.50
CA GLU A 37 -7.48 -9.73 18.87
C GLU A 37 -6.33 -8.72 19.05
N ALA A 38 -5.77 -8.62 20.26
CA ALA A 38 -4.64 -7.73 20.54
C ALA A 38 -3.38 -8.13 19.76
N GLU A 39 -3.10 -9.42 19.64
CA GLU A 39 -1.97 -9.95 18.89
C GLU A 39 -2.15 -9.72 17.37
N ALA A 40 -3.35 -9.92 16.84
CA ALA A 40 -3.66 -9.62 15.44
C ALA A 40 -3.52 -8.12 15.12
N LEU A 41 -3.97 -7.24 16.03
CA LEU A 41 -3.80 -5.80 15.89
C LEU A 41 -2.33 -5.39 15.97
N ALA A 42 -1.55 -5.98 16.87
CA ALA A 42 -0.12 -5.75 16.95
C ALA A 42 0.59 -6.19 15.67
N ALA A 43 0.34 -7.42 15.20
CA ALA A 43 0.95 -7.97 13.99
C ALA A 43 0.60 -7.16 12.74
N SER A 44 -0.64 -6.65 12.62
CA SER A 44 -1.05 -5.81 11.49
C SER A 44 -0.50 -4.38 11.56
N SER A 45 -0.04 -3.94 12.74
CA SER A 45 0.59 -2.64 12.97
C SER A 45 2.11 -2.66 12.74
N GLU A 46 2.73 -3.84 12.69
CA GLU A 46 4.14 -3.99 12.35
C GLU A 46 4.42 -3.61 10.90
N SER A 47 5.63 -3.13 10.63
CA SER A 47 6.09 -2.88 9.27
C SER A 47 6.01 -4.15 8.42
N SER A 48 5.77 -3.96 7.13
CA SER A 48 5.59 -5.06 6.18
C SER A 48 6.83 -5.28 5.33
N THR A 49 6.90 -6.47 4.73
CA THR A 49 7.91 -6.81 3.71
C THR A 49 7.48 -6.26 2.35
N LEU A 50 8.43 -6.09 1.42
CA LEU A 50 8.11 -5.56 0.09
C LEU A 50 6.96 -6.33 -0.60
N PRO A 51 6.96 -7.68 -0.67
CA PRO A 51 5.89 -8.40 -1.36
C PRO A 51 4.50 -8.17 -0.76
N LEU A 52 4.40 -8.16 0.59
CA LEU A 52 3.14 -7.89 1.28
C LEU A 52 2.68 -6.45 1.06
N PHE A 53 3.62 -5.50 1.09
CA PHE A 53 3.34 -4.10 0.80
C PHE A 53 2.82 -3.91 -0.62
N LEU A 54 3.49 -4.47 -1.63
CA LEU A 54 3.06 -4.40 -3.04
C LEU A 54 1.65 -4.99 -3.23
N GLN A 55 1.36 -6.12 -2.58
CA GLN A 55 0.03 -6.73 -2.62
C GLN A 55 -1.04 -5.80 -2.00
N ALA A 56 -0.73 -5.15 -0.88
CA ALA A 56 -1.63 -4.20 -0.26
C ALA A 56 -1.83 -2.93 -1.09
N CYS A 57 -0.77 -2.39 -1.71
CA CYS A 57 -0.87 -1.30 -2.68
C CYS A 57 -1.75 -1.68 -3.86
N HIS A 58 -1.62 -2.90 -4.39
CA HIS A 58 -2.48 -3.40 -5.46
C HIS A 58 -3.95 -3.42 -5.03
N LYS A 59 -4.26 -4.00 -3.86
CA LYS A 59 -5.62 -4.02 -3.28
C LYS A 59 -6.18 -2.60 -3.11
N LEU A 60 -5.35 -1.65 -2.67
CA LEU A 60 -5.71 -0.25 -2.52
C LEU A 60 -6.03 0.42 -3.87
N LEU A 61 -5.20 0.17 -4.90
CA LEU A 61 -5.36 0.73 -6.24
C LEU A 61 -6.59 0.18 -6.98
N VAL A 62 -6.95 -1.09 -6.76
CA VAL A 62 -8.15 -1.68 -7.39
C VAL A 62 -9.44 -1.36 -6.64
N ALA A 63 -9.34 -0.83 -5.41
CA ALA A 63 -10.48 -0.35 -4.63
C ALA A 63 -11.01 1.03 -5.10
N ILE A 64 -10.61 1.48 -6.30
CA ILE A 64 -11.11 2.71 -6.91
C ILE A 64 -12.63 2.66 -7.11
N GLU A 65 -13.34 3.65 -6.58
CA GLU A 65 -14.78 3.81 -6.77
C GLU A 65 -15.06 5.07 -7.58
N ILE A 66 -15.85 4.95 -8.66
CA ILE A 66 -16.18 6.07 -9.55
C ILE A 66 -17.68 6.36 -9.47
N VAL A 67 -18.03 7.62 -9.18
CA VAL A 67 -19.42 8.08 -9.20
C VAL A 67 -19.91 8.11 -10.64
N ARG A 68 -20.92 7.27 -10.95
CA ARG A 68 -21.47 7.13 -12.31
C ARG A 68 -22.63 8.06 -12.61
N ASP A 69 -23.26 8.61 -11.57
CA ASP A 69 -24.39 9.53 -11.72
C ASP A 69 -23.90 10.90 -12.21
N PRO A 70 -24.21 11.30 -13.45
CA PRO A 70 -23.71 12.56 -14.02
C PRO A 70 -24.18 13.79 -13.24
N THR A 71 -25.29 13.68 -12.50
CA THR A 71 -25.81 14.80 -11.72
C THR A 71 -24.95 15.10 -10.49
N ARG A 72 -24.16 14.11 -10.05
CA ARG A 72 -23.28 14.14 -8.88
C ARG A 72 -21.80 14.27 -9.24
N THR A 73 -21.47 14.37 -10.52
CA THR A 73 -20.10 14.58 -11.00
C THR A 73 -19.86 16.03 -11.39
N THR A 74 -18.60 16.46 -11.39
CA THR A 74 -18.24 17.79 -11.91
C THR A 74 -18.77 17.98 -13.32
N ARG A 75 -19.55 19.05 -13.53
CA ARG A 75 -20.11 19.41 -14.82
C ARG A 75 -19.19 20.43 -15.49
N GLY A 76 -18.84 20.18 -16.74
CA GLY A 76 -18.06 21.10 -17.56
C GLY A 76 -17.91 20.51 -18.96
N ALA A 77 -17.85 21.36 -19.98
CA ALA A 77 -17.41 20.90 -21.30
C ALA A 77 -16.01 20.30 -21.12
N VAL A 78 -15.76 19.12 -21.70
CA VAL A 78 -14.40 18.56 -21.83
C VAL A 78 -13.60 19.63 -22.54
N THR A 79 -12.87 20.43 -21.76
CA THR A 79 -12.21 21.61 -22.29
C THR A 79 -11.25 21.11 -23.34
N ARG A 80 -11.39 21.58 -24.59
CA ARG A 80 -10.24 21.54 -25.51
C ARG A 80 -9.18 22.35 -24.80
N PRO A 81 -8.13 21.73 -24.26
CA PRO A 81 -7.28 22.44 -23.35
C PRO A 81 -6.35 23.32 -24.19
N THR A 82 -6.79 24.55 -24.47
CA THR A 82 -6.01 25.53 -25.21
C THR A 82 -4.70 25.73 -24.47
N ASN A 83 -3.58 25.59 -25.18
CA ASN A 83 -2.22 25.69 -24.63
C ASN A 83 -1.81 24.61 -23.60
N ARG A 84 -2.48 23.45 -23.54
CA ARG A 84 -1.94 22.28 -22.79
C ARG A 84 -1.56 21.15 -23.75
N ARG A 85 -0.40 20.54 -23.52
CA ARG A 85 -0.03 19.29 -24.20
C ARG A 85 -0.86 18.17 -23.59
N VAL A 86 -1.72 17.56 -24.39
CA VAL A 86 -2.42 16.32 -24.03
C VAL A 86 -2.02 15.21 -24.98
N PRO A 87 -1.91 13.95 -24.51
CA PRO A 87 -1.69 12.83 -25.41
C PRO A 87 -2.79 12.74 -26.47
N SER A 88 -2.42 12.65 -27.74
CA SER A 88 -3.37 12.48 -28.85
C SER A 88 -3.82 11.03 -29.04
N ARG A 89 -3.04 10.07 -28.53
CA ARG A 89 -3.35 8.63 -28.53
C ARG A 89 -2.86 7.98 -27.25
N ILE A 90 -3.61 7.01 -26.77
CA ILE A 90 -3.18 6.06 -25.75
C ILE A 90 -2.84 4.76 -26.48
N THR A 91 -1.60 4.30 -26.35
CA THR A 91 -1.10 3.07 -26.98
C THR A 91 -0.73 2.04 -25.91
N SER A 92 -0.76 0.76 -26.27
CA SER A 92 -0.21 -0.30 -25.43
C SER A 92 1.28 -0.07 -25.19
N TRP A 93 1.76 -0.56 -24.05
CA TRP A 93 3.19 -0.57 -23.73
C TRP A 93 3.74 -1.96 -23.97
N ASP A 94 4.13 -2.22 -25.21
CA ASP A 94 4.44 -3.59 -25.66
C ASP A 94 5.69 -4.18 -24.97
N THR A 95 6.67 -3.35 -24.58
CA THR A 95 7.89 -3.76 -23.86
C THR A 95 7.72 -3.83 -22.35
N PHE A 96 6.52 -3.58 -21.82
CA PHE A 96 6.32 -3.43 -20.39
C PHE A 96 6.77 -4.67 -19.59
N THR A 97 6.36 -5.86 -20.02
CA THR A 97 6.69 -7.11 -19.33
C THR A 97 8.20 -7.34 -19.25
N GLU A 98 8.92 -7.07 -20.34
CA GLU A 98 10.37 -7.23 -20.38
C GLU A 98 11.08 -6.20 -19.50
N GLU A 99 10.61 -4.96 -19.49
CA GLU A 99 11.13 -3.90 -18.62
C GLU A 99 10.87 -4.22 -17.14
N GLN A 100 9.70 -4.78 -16.81
CA GLN A 100 9.38 -5.24 -15.45
C GLN A 100 10.27 -6.37 -14.98
N MET A 101 10.47 -7.39 -15.81
CA MET A 101 11.28 -8.55 -15.44
C MET A 101 12.72 -8.14 -15.10
N LYS A 102 13.26 -7.11 -15.77
CA LYS A 102 14.57 -6.53 -15.45
C LYS A 102 14.58 -5.87 -14.07
N VAL A 103 13.50 -5.21 -13.67
CA VAL A 103 13.36 -4.62 -12.33
C VAL A 103 13.25 -5.72 -11.29
N SER A 104 12.38 -6.72 -11.49
CA SER A 104 12.23 -7.86 -10.58
C SER A 104 13.55 -8.59 -10.38
N HIS A 105 14.27 -8.93 -11.47
CA HIS A 105 15.55 -9.62 -11.37
C HIS A 105 16.60 -8.82 -10.57
N LYS A 106 16.59 -7.49 -10.63
CA LYS A 106 17.47 -6.66 -9.80
C LYS A 106 17.06 -6.72 -8.32
N LEU A 107 15.77 -6.76 -8.02
CA LEU A 107 15.28 -6.93 -6.64
C LEU A 107 15.59 -8.32 -6.10
N ASP A 108 15.46 -9.36 -6.91
CA ASP A 108 15.74 -10.76 -6.54
C ASP A 108 17.21 -10.99 -6.16
N GLN A 109 18.12 -10.18 -6.72
CA GLN A 109 19.55 -10.17 -6.33
C GLN A 109 19.78 -9.65 -4.90
N HIS A 110 18.77 -9.04 -4.26
CA HIS A 110 18.86 -8.44 -2.93
C HIS A 110 17.77 -9.02 -2.00
N PRO A 111 17.88 -10.31 -1.61
CA PRO A 111 16.83 -11.00 -0.86
C PRO A 111 16.51 -10.34 0.49
N HIS A 112 17.50 -9.74 1.15
CA HIS A 112 17.29 -9.01 2.41
C HIS A 112 16.25 -7.89 2.26
N PHE A 113 16.28 -7.15 1.16
CA PHE A 113 15.30 -6.08 0.87
C PHE A 113 13.87 -6.61 0.71
N LEU A 114 13.73 -7.87 0.27
CA LEU A 114 12.43 -8.53 0.10
C LEU A 114 11.90 -9.13 1.41
N THR A 115 12.79 -9.56 2.31
CA THR A 115 12.41 -10.24 3.56
C THR A 115 12.33 -9.32 4.77
N GLU A 116 13.04 -8.20 4.77
CA GLU A 116 13.02 -7.25 5.88
C GLU A 116 11.72 -6.45 5.91
N LYS A 117 11.25 -6.17 7.13
CA LYS A 117 10.03 -5.41 7.40
C LYS A 117 10.31 -3.90 7.32
N LEU A 118 10.55 -3.39 6.12
CA LEU A 118 10.97 -1.99 5.88
C LEU A 118 9.83 -1.05 5.47
N PHE A 119 8.67 -1.60 5.12
CA PHE A 119 7.58 -0.87 4.49
C PHE A 119 6.45 -0.56 5.48
N PRO A 120 5.58 0.43 5.18
CA PRO A 120 4.40 0.71 6.00
C PRO A 120 3.58 -0.55 6.33
N SER A 121 2.93 -0.53 7.50
CA SER A 121 2.13 -1.65 7.95
C SER A 121 0.87 -1.83 7.10
N LEU A 122 0.34 -3.06 7.08
CA LEU A 122 -0.89 -3.34 6.35
C LEU A 122 -2.08 -2.55 6.93
N HIS A 123 -2.08 -2.33 8.25
CA HIS A 123 -3.08 -1.51 8.91
C HIS A 123 -3.05 -0.05 8.43
N GLN A 124 -1.85 0.53 8.19
CA GLN A 124 -1.74 1.89 7.64
C GLN A 124 -2.37 1.99 6.25
N LEU A 125 -2.21 0.98 5.39
CA LEU A 125 -2.79 0.98 4.04
C LEU A 125 -4.31 0.75 4.09
N ASP A 126 -4.77 -0.08 5.01
CA ASP A 126 -6.21 -0.25 5.23
C ASP A 126 -6.86 1.03 5.75
N TYR A 127 -6.19 1.76 6.63
CA TYR A 127 -6.63 3.08 7.08
C TYR A 127 -6.76 4.06 5.92
N VAL A 128 -5.76 4.13 5.02
CA VAL A 128 -5.85 4.95 3.80
C VAL A 128 -7.04 4.53 2.94
N ARG A 129 -7.26 3.22 2.77
CA ARG A 129 -8.41 2.68 2.01
C ARG A 129 -9.74 3.18 2.56
N GLN A 130 -9.90 3.22 3.88
CA GLN A 130 -11.14 3.68 4.53
C GLN A 130 -11.39 5.18 4.38
N LEU A 131 -10.35 5.99 4.15
CA LEU A 131 -10.47 7.44 3.98
C LEU A 131 -10.72 7.88 2.54
N ILE A 132 -10.53 6.99 1.57
CA ILE A 132 -10.72 7.32 0.16
C ILE A 132 -12.22 7.44 -0.14
N SER A 133 -12.62 8.60 -0.65
CA SER A 133 -13.97 8.84 -1.13
C SER A 133 -14.14 8.41 -2.60
N PRO A 134 -15.36 8.04 -3.03
CA PRO A 134 -15.66 7.83 -4.44
C PRO A 134 -15.32 9.05 -5.29
N ILE A 135 -14.75 8.80 -6.47
CA ILE A 135 -14.28 9.83 -7.40
C ILE A 135 -15.48 10.47 -8.10
N SER A 136 -15.71 11.76 -7.84
CA SER A 136 -16.77 12.55 -8.46
C SER A 136 -16.25 13.77 -9.25
N SER A 137 -14.97 14.11 -9.05
CA SER A 137 -14.31 15.28 -9.60
C SER A 137 -12.85 15.01 -9.95
N GLU A 138 -12.24 15.92 -10.72
CA GLU A 138 -10.79 15.91 -10.99
C GLU A 138 -9.97 16.01 -9.69
N TRP A 139 -10.48 16.75 -8.71
CA TRP A 139 -9.84 16.88 -7.41
C TRP A 139 -9.79 15.55 -6.67
N ASP A 140 -10.91 14.82 -6.65
CA ASP A 140 -10.98 13.50 -6.03
C ASP A 140 -10.02 12.51 -6.70
N LEU A 141 -9.94 12.54 -8.04
CA LEU A 141 -9.01 11.70 -8.79
C LEU A 141 -7.55 12.00 -8.44
N ARG A 142 -7.18 13.28 -8.32
CA ARG A 142 -5.82 13.68 -7.95
C ARG A 142 -5.48 13.28 -6.52
N TYR A 143 -6.44 13.43 -5.59
CA TYR A 143 -6.26 12.98 -4.22
C TYR A 143 -6.07 11.46 -4.16
N TYR A 144 -6.91 10.72 -4.89
CA TYR A 144 -6.82 9.27 -5.02
C TYR A 144 -5.45 8.82 -5.55
N GLU A 145 -4.96 9.41 -6.65
CA GLU A 145 -3.65 9.07 -7.22
C GLU A 145 -2.51 9.36 -6.23
N ARG A 146 -2.57 10.49 -5.52
CA ARG A 146 -1.55 10.82 -4.51
C ARG A 146 -1.48 9.79 -3.40
N GLU A 147 -2.62 9.41 -2.82
CA GLU A 147 -2.65 8.49 -1.69
C GLU A 147 -2.34 7.04 -2.08
N THR A 148 -2.90 6.58 -3.20
CA THR A 148 -2.79 5.16 -3.61
C THR A 148 -1.55 4.85 -4.44
N VAL A 149 -0.97 5.85 -5.10
CA VAL A 149 0.17 5.67 -6.01
C VAL A 149 1.37 6.48 -5.56
N GLU A 150 1.29 7.82 -5.57
CA GLU A 150 2.48 8.67 -5.38
C GLU A 150 3.17 8.41 -4.03
N ASN A 151 2.39 8.37 -2.95
CA ASN A 151 2.89 8.13 -1.60
C ASN A 151 3.52 6.73 -1.47
N GLN A 152 2.91 5.73 -2.10
CA GLN A 152 3.39 4.34 -2.05
C GLN A 152 4.69 4.16 -2.85
N VAL A 153 4.76 4.76 -4.05
CA VAL A 153 5.99 4.79 -4.87
C VAL A 153 7.11 5.51 -4.13
N ARG A 154 6.81 6.64 -3.49
CA ARG A 154 7.79 7.38 -2.69
C ARG A 154 8.35 6.51 -1.57
N ALA A 155 7.50 5.82 -0.81
CA ALA A 155 7.93 4.92 0.25
C ALA A 155 8.90 3.83 -0.27
N ILE A 156 8.64 3.27 -1.45
CA ILE A 156 9.54 2.28 -2.06
C ILE A 156 10.87 2.90 -2.47
N ILE A 157 10.84 4.04 -3.18
CA ILE A 157 12.05 4.70 -3.66
C ILE A 157 12.93 5.17 -2.51
N ASP A 158 12.35 5.67 -1.42
CA ASP A 158 13.10 6.11 -0.24
C ASP A 158 13.86 4.91 0.38
N ARG A 159 13.22 3.74 0.48
CA ARG A 159 13.90 2.52 0.95
C ARG A 159 14.97 1.99 0.01
N ILE A 160 14.76 2.08 -1.31
CA ILE A 160 15.80 1.74 -2.29
C ILE A 160 16.97 2.72 -2.17
N TYR A 161 16.71 4.00 -1.93
CA TYR A 161 17.73 5.04 -1.83
C TYR A 161 18.59 4.94 -0.55
N GLU A 162 18.01 4.43 0.55
CA GLU A 162 18.72 4.14 1.80
C GLU A 162 19.71 2.97 1.69
N ASN A 163 19.53 2.09 0.69
CA ASN A 163 20.41 0.95 0.44
C ASN A 163 21.41 1.29 -0.69
N ASP A 164 22.70 1.39 -0.36
CA ASP A 164 23.72 1.81 -1.33
C ASP A 164 23.87 0.85 -2.53
N GLU A 165 23.75 -0.46 -2.33
CA GLU A 165 23.84 -1.47 -3.40
C GLU A 165 22.67 -1.31 -4.39
N LEU A 166 21.45 -1.23 -3.87
CA LEU A 166 20.24 -1.03 -4.68
C LEU A 166 20.25 0.33 -5.36
N LYS A 167 20.63 1.39 -4.65
CA LYS A 167 20.78 2.74 -5.20
C LYS A 167 21.74 2.75 -6.40
N MET A 168 22.89 2.07 -6.30
CA MET A 168 23.83 1.92 -7.42
C MET A 168 23.24 1.06 -8.54
N ALA A 169 22.62 -0.08 -8.21
CA ALA A 169 22.03 -1.00 -9.19
C ALA A 169 20.89 -0.36 -10.00
N PHE A 170 20.11 0.52 -9.37
CA PHE A 170 19.04 1.30 -10.01
C PHE A 170 19.51 2.66 -10.55
N GLY A 171 20.75 3.07 -10.29
CA GLY A 171 21.30 4.35 -10.75
C GLY A 171 20.59 5.57 -10.15
N LEU A 172 20.05 5.46 -8.93
CA LEU A 172 19.30 6.53 -8.28
C LEU A 172 20.23 7.63 -7.78
N ARG A 173 19.96 8.88 -8.19
CA ARG A 173 20.76 10.06 -7.84
C ARG A 173 20.14 10.96 -6.76
N GLY A 174 18.95 10.63 -6.27
CA GLY A 174 18.23 11.42 -5.27
C GLY A 174 16.84 10.86 -4.98
N SER A 175 16.11 11.53 -4.08
CA SER A 175 14.72 11.23 -3.75
C SER A 175 13.76 11.66 -4.85
N ILE A 176 12.53 11.14 -4.79
CA ILE A 176 11.46 11.43 -5.75
C ILE A 176 10.44 12.41 -5.16
N THR A 177 10.13 13.47 -5.91
CA THR A 177 9.09 14.44 -5.57
C THR A 177 8.01 14.46 -6.65
N PHE A 178 6.75 14.41 -6.23
CA PHE A 178 5.60 14.45 -7.13
C PHE A 178 4.98 15.85 -7.08
N GLU A 179 4.99 16.52 -8.22
CA GLU A 179 4.66 17.93 -8.34
C GLU A 179 3.50 18.12 -9.30
N SER A 180 2.56 18.97 -8.91
CA SER A 180 1.30 19.11 -9.64
C SER A 180 1.30 20.25 -10.65
N HIS A 181 2.41 20.97 -10.75
CA HIS A 181 2.60 22.01 -11.76
C HIS A 181 3.94 21.86 -12.44
N ALA A 182 3.96 22.09 -13.76
CA ALA A 182 5.18 22.07 -14.57
C ALA A 182 6.12 23.26 -14.30
N ASN A 183 5.71 24.21 -13.46
CA ASN A 183 6.50 25.36 -13.04
C ASN A 183 7.44 24.96 -11.89
N LEU A 184 8.33 24.02 -12.16
CA LEU A 184 9.46 23.76 -11.27
C LEU A 184 10.49 24.84 -11.56
N GLY A 185 10.41 25.93 -10.80
CA GLY A 185 11.45 26.96 -10.84
C GLY A 185 12.80 26.29 -10.69
N LEU A 186 13.74 26.63 -11.57
CA LEU A 186 15.15 26.30 -11.41
C LEU A 186 15.54 26.75 -10.00
N SER A 187 15.61 25.82 -9.05
CA SER A 187 16.23 26.09 -7.76
C SER A 187 17.71 26.25 -8.08
N THR A 188 18.10 27.49 -8.33
CA THR A 188 19.47 27.91 -8.59
C THR A 188 20.29 27.58 -7.35
N ARG A 189 20.85 26.38 -7.28
CA ARG A 189 22.06 26.16 -6.51
C ARG A 189 23.18 26.73 -7.35
N VAL A 190 23.52 27.99 -7.07
CA VAL A 190 24.75 28.62 -7.52
C VAL A 190 25.91 27.74 -7.05
N ASN A 191 26.52 27.02 -7.99
CA ASN A 191 27.96 26.88 -8.14
C ASN A 191 28.26 26.20 -9.48
N ASP A 192 29.10 26.88 -10.26
CA ASP A 192 29.46 26.57 -11.63
C ASP A 192 30.07 25.17 -11.82
N CYS A 193 29.57 24.43 -12.81
CA CYS A 193 30.38 23.86 -13.88
C CYS A 193 29.45 23.35 -14.99
N LYS A 194 29.63 23.90 -16.20
CA LYS A 194 28.92 23.51 -17.42
C LYS A 194 29.09 22.01 -17.69
N HIS A 195 27.99 21.27 -17.73
CA HIS A 195 27.88 20.12 -18.63
C HIS A 195 26.42 19.98 -19.07
N GLU A 196 26.24 19.76 -20.37
CA GLU A 196 24.96 19.69 -21.06
C GLU A 196 24.05 18.59 -20.48
N SER A 197 22.92 19.00 -19.91
CA SER A 197 21.91 18.09 -19.35
C SER A 197 20.83 17.80 -20.38
N GLN A 198 21.02 16.76 -21.19
CA GLN A 198 19.93 16.16 -21.95
C GLN A 198 18.92 15.48 -21.00
N GLY A 199 17.74 16.09 -20.88
CA GLY A 199 16.44 15.43 -20.71
C GLY A 199 16.28 14.37 -19.61
N ALA A 200 16.18 14.80 -18.34
CA ALA A 200 15.73 13.94 -17.23
C ALA A 200 14.19 13.78 -17.12
N PHE A 201 13.43 14.35 -18.06
CA PHE A 201 11.95 14.37 -18.04
C PHE A 201 11.25 13.09 -18.54
N PRO A 202 11.78 12.28 -19.48
CA PRO A 202 11.10 11.04 -19.88
C PRO A 202 11.18 9.96 -18.80
N HIS A 203 12.20 9.99 -17.94
CA HIS A 203 12.49 8.89 -17.02
C HIS A 203 11.57 8.86 -15.80
N VAL A 204 11.18 10.01 -15.24
CA VAL A 204 10.37 10.06 -14.00
C VAL A 204 8.92 9.66 -14.25
N LEU A 205 8.32 10.11 -15.36
CA LEU A 205 6.98 9.69 -15.77
C LEU A 205 6.96 8.23 -16.25
N ARG A 206 8.07 7.76 -16.83
CA ARG A 206 8.26 6.35 -17.20
C ARG A 206 8.41 5.46 -15.97
N LEU A 207 9.10 5.93 -14.92
CA LEU A 207 9.21 5.26 -13.62
C LEU A 207 7.87 5.26 -12.86
N GLN A 208 7.10 6.34 -12.85
CA GLN A 208 5.77 6.33 -12.21
C GLN A 208 4.84 5.34 -12.91
N ARG A 209 4.76 5.34 -14.25
CA ARG A 209 3.97 4.34 -14.97
C ARG A 209 4.56 2.92 -14.86
N GLN A 210 5.89 2.77 -14.84
CA GLN A 210 6.54 1.48 -14.61
C GLN A 210 6.22 0.94 -13.23
N VAL A 211 6.28 1.74 -12.17
CA VAL A 211 6.05 1.26 -10.79
C VAL A 211 4.56 1.08 -10.51
N SER A 212 3.67 1.98 -10.97
CA SER A 212 2.21 1.79 -10.84
C SER A 212 1.70 0.56 -11.58
N PHE A 213 2.28 0.24 -12.74
CA PHE A 213 1.92 -0.96 -13.50
C PHE A 213 2.73 -2.19 -13.04
N ALA A 214 3.93 -2.02 -12.45
CA ALA A 214 4.69 -3.07 -11.73
C ALA A 214 3.89 -3.59 -10.55
N LEU A 215 3.35 -2.66 -9.75
CA LEU A 215 2.47 -2.92 -8.62
C LEU A 215 1.24 -3.72 -9.04
N ALA A 216 0.71 -3.47 -10.24
CA ALA A 216 -0.41 -4.22 -10.81
C ALA A 216 -0.02 -5.61 -11.37
N SER A 217 1.21 -5.79 -11.87
CA SER A 217 1.63 -7.04 -12.53
C SER A 217 2.38 -8.02 -11.62
N PHE A 218 3.07 -7.55 -10.58
CA PHE A 218 3.75 -8.41 -9.59
C PHE A 218 2.74 -9.35 -8.90
N SER A 219 1.51 -8.85 -8.65
CA SER A 219 0.41 -9.64 -8.07
C SER A 219 -0.25 -10.61 -9.07
N SER A 220 -0.04 -10.45 -10.38
CA SER A 220 -0.66 -11.31 -11.41
C SER A 220 0.27 -12.42 -11.92
N GLN A 221 1.60 -12.27 -11.76
CA GLN A 221 2.58 -13.26 -12.22
C GLN A 221 3.05 -14.21 -11.12
N HIS A 222 3.05 -13.76 -9.87
CA HIS A 222 3.26 -14.65 -8.73
C HIS A 222 1.90 -15.08 -8.20
N ASN A 223 1.46 -16.26 -8.64
CA ASN A 223 0.35 -17.03 -8.09
C ASN A 223 0.68 -17.43 -6.63
N LEU A 224 0.80 -16.43 -5.77
CA LEU A 224 1.01 -16.57 -4.33
C LEU A 224 -0.39 -16.79 -3.73
N PRO A 225 -0.58 -17.90 -2.99
CA PRO A 225 -1.88 -18.33 -2.49
C PRO A 225 -2.55 -17.29 -1.57
#